data_AF-A0A3B0K741-F1
#
_entry.id   AF-A0A3B0K741-F1
#
_cell.length_a   1.000
_cell.length_b   1.000
_cell.length_c   1.000
_cell.angle_alpha   90.00
_cell.angle_beta   90.00
_cell.angle_gamma   90.00
#
_symmetry.space_group_name_H-M   'P 1'
#
loop_
_entity.id
_entity.type
_entity.pdbx_description
1 polymer ?
#
loop_
_entity_poly.entity_id
_entity_poly.type
_entity_poly.pdbx_seq_one_letter_code
_entity_poly.pdbx_strand_id
1 'polypeptide(L)'
;MSNPQEELLPPSAEDDELTLPRASINKIIKELVPTVRVANESRELILNCCSEFIHLISSEANEVCNLRNKKTINADHVLEALERLGFTDYKQEAEAVLHDCKEVAAKRRRQSTRLENLGIPEEELLRQQQELFAKAREEQAREEQQQWMSMQAAAMIQKQPHADGSIASKPSEDDDDDDDDDY
;
A
#
# COMPACT_ATOMS: atom_id res chain seq x y z
N MET A 1 15.05 21.06 49.95
CA MET A 1 13.72 20.49 49.66
C MET A 1 13.64 20.34 48.16
N SER A 2 13.83 19.12 47.67
CA SER A 2 13.80 18.81 46.25
C SER A 2 12.37 18.90 45.75
N ASN A 3 12.18 19.56 44.60
CA ASN A 3 10.87 19.83 44.02
C ASN A 3 10.21 18.50 43.58
N PRO A 4 9.08 18.06 44.18
CA PRO A 4 8.51 16.74 43.91
C PRO A 4 7.84 16.60 42.53
N GLN A 5 7.87 17.64 41.70
CA GLN A 5 7.24 17.69 40.37
C GLN A 5 8.21 17.51 39.21
N GLU A 6 9.51 17.34 39.47
CA GLU A 6 10.52 17.14 38.41
C GLU A 6 10.71 15.65 38.03
N GLU A 7 10.10 14.72 38.77
CA GLU A 7 10.33 13.26 38.62
C GLU A 7 9.25 12.54 37.79
N LEU A 8 8.34 13.29 37.12
CA LEU A 8 7.21 12.73 36.37
C LEU A 8 7.11 13.23 34.92
N LEU A 9 8.16 13.86 34.39
CA LEU A 9 8.24 14.05 32.94
C LEU A 9 8.43 12.67 32.31
N PRO A 10 7.52 12.21 31.42
CA PRO A 10 7.85 11.07 30.58
C PRO A 10 9.17 11.37 29.87
N PRO A 11 10.05 10.36 29.64
CA PRO A 11 11.23 10.60 28.81
C PRO A 11 10.75 11.29 27.55
N SER A 12 11.34 12.44 27.22
CA SER A 12 10.98 13.20 26.04
C SER A 12 10.91 12.20 24.90
N ALA A 13 9.77 12.10 24.23
CA ALA A 13 9.64 11.35 22.98
C ALA A 13 10.44 12.04 21.84
N GLU A 14 11.56 12.66 22.18
CA GLU A 14 12.51 13.35 21.30
C GLU A 14 13.54 12.36 20.72
N ASP A 15 13.64 11.15 21.28
CA ASP A 15 14.59 10.10 20.84
C ASP A 15 14.05 9.20 19.72
N ASP A 16 12.78 9.30 19.33
CA ASP A 16 12.37 8.86 18.00
C ASP A 16 12.71 9.98 17.01
N GLU A 17 14.01 10.26 16.88
CA GLU A 17 14.56 11.11 15.82
C GLU A 17 13.98 10.60 14.50
N LEU A 18 13.21 11.45 13.81
CA LEU A 18 12.58 11.16 12.52
C LEU A 18 13.68 10.84 11.50
N THR A 19 14.09 9.58 11.48
CA THR A 19 15.18 9.06 10.66
C THR A 19 14.62 8.35 9.44
N LEU A 20 15.41 8.35 8.37
CA LEU A 20 15.07 7.57 7.19
C LEU A 20 15.07 6.06 7.53
N PRO A 21 14.25 5.24 6.83
CA PRO A 21 14.25 3.81 7.08
C PRO A 21 15.64 3.20 6.88
N ARG A 22 16.17 2.55 7.91
CA ARG A 22 17.49 1.88 7.87
C ARG A 22 17.64 0.95 6.67
N ALA A 23 16.57 0.26 6.28
CA ALA A 23 16.55 -0.62 5.12
C ALA A 23 16.85 0.12 3.81
N SER A 24 16.30 1.33 3.64
CA SER A 24 16.52 2.17 2.45
C SER A 24 17.98 2.63 2.38
N ILE A 25 18.54 3.12 3.48
CA ILE A 25 19.95 3.53 3.54
C ILE A 25 20.88 2.34 3.29
N ASN A 26 20.59 1.18 3.90
CA ASN A 26 21.38 -0.02 3.68
C ASN A 26 21.33 -0.52 2.25
N LYS A 27 20.20 -0.35 1.56
CA LYS A 27 20.06 -0.67 0.14
C LYS A 27 20.95 0.24 -0.71
N ILE A 28 20.88 1.55 -0.51
CA ILE A 28 21.71 2.54 -1.24
C ILE A 28 23.20 2.27 -1.01
N ILE A 29 23.63 2.02 0.24
CA ILE A 29 25.03 1.68 0.54
C ILE A 29 25.48 0.43 -0.25
N LYS A 30 24.67 -0.62 -0.29
CA LYS A 30 25.01 -1.85 -1.04
C LYS A 30 25.05 -1.64 -2.55
N GLU A 31 24.20 -0.76 -3.08
CA GLU A 31 24.20 -0.43 -4.52
C GLU A 31 25.45 0.37 -4.90
N LEU A 32 25.91 1.29 -4.04
CA LEU A 32 27.10 2.11 -4.30
C LEU A 32 28.42 1.36 -4.03
N VAL A 33 28.47 0.50 -3.01
CA VAL A 33 29.68 -0.26 -2.63
C VAL A 33 29.38 -1.75 -2.45
N PRO A 34 29.13 -2.49 -3.54
CA PRO A 34 28.59 -3.86 -3.49
C PRO A 34 29.51 -4.90 -2.85
N THR A 35 30.83 -4.70 -2.93
CA THR A 35 31.85 -5.66 -2.47
C THR A 35 32.43 -5.32 -1.11
N VAL A 36 32.06 -4.17 -0.52
CA VAL A 36 32.67 -3.65 0.70
C VAL A 36 31.83 -3.99 1.92
N ARG A 37 32.47 -4.58 2.94
CA ARG A 37 31.84 -4.76 4.25
C ARG A 37 31.86 -3.43 5.00
N VAL A 38 30.69 -2.84 5.20
CA VAL A 38 30.51 -1.61 5.99
C VAL A 38 30.09 -1.95 7.42
N ALA A 39 30.80 -1.40 8.40
CA ALA A 39 30.52 -1.59 9.83
C ALA A 39 29.17 -0.99 10.24
N ASN A 40 28.56 -1.53 11.30
CA ASN A 40 27.26 -1.04 11.78
C ASN A 40 27.33 0.41 12.25
N GLU A 41 28.39 0.79 12.97
CA GLU A 41 28.61 2.18 13.41
C GLU A 41 28.69 3.14 12.21
N SER A 42 29.35 2.75 11.12
CA SER A 42 29.41 3.56 9.91
C SER A 42 28.03 3.70 9.24
N ARG A 43 27.17 2.69 9.34
CA ARG A 43 25.80 2.76 8.80
C ARG A 43 24.93 3.72 9.60
N GLU A 44 25.03 3.68 10.93
CA GLU A 44 24.34 4.64 11.79
C GLU A 44 24.89 6.07 11.60
N LEU A 45 26.20 6.24 11.41
CA LEU A 45 26.77 7.54 11.09
C LEU A 45 26.21 8.10 9.77
N ILE A 46 26.14 7.28 8.71
CA ILE A 46 25.54 7.70 7.43
C ILE A 46 24.07 8.09 7.62
N LEU A 47 23.31 7.34 8.43
CA LEU A 47 21.92 7.66 8.73
C LEU A 47 21.79 9.05 9.38
N ASN A 48 22.64 9.34 10.38
CA ASN A 48 22.65 10.64 11.05
C ASN A 48 23.05 11.76 10.07
N CYS A 49 24.04 11.52 9.21
CA CYS A 49 24.40 12.48 8.16
C CYS A 49 23.25 12.74 7.17
N CYS A 50 22.41 11.75 6.86
CA CYS A 50 21.23 11.97 6.04
C CYS A 50 20.21 12.90 6.71
N SER A 51 19.96 12.71 8.02
CA SER A 51 19.09 13.61 8.80
C SER A 51 19.66 15.02 8.86
N GLU A 52 20.95 15.15 9.16
CA GLU A 52 21.66 16.45 9.18
C GLU A 52 21.63 17.12 7.80
N PHE A 53 21.80 16.38 6.71
CA PHE A 53 21.70 16.91 5.36
C PHE A 53 20.32 17.50 5.07
N ILE A 54 19.23 16.82 5.49
CA ILE A 54 17.88 17.36 5.36
C ILE A 54 17.73 18.67 6.14
N HIS A 55 18.23 18.73 7.38
CA HIS A 55 18.20 19.95 8.19
C HIS A 55 19.03 21.09 7.59
N LEU A 56 20.21 20.79 7.05
CA LEU A 56 21.08 21.77 6.39
C LEU A 56 20.38 22.40 5.18
N ILE A 57 19.88 21.57 4.26
CA ILE A 57 19.18 22.06 3.06
C ILE A 57 17.92 22.83 3.45
N SER A 58 17.15 22.33 4.42
CA SER A 58 15.91 22.97 4.87
C SER A 58 16.16 24.35 5.49
N SER A 59 17.23 24.47 6.27
CA SER A 59 17.62 25.74 6.91
C SER A 59 18.04 26.78 5.87
N GLU A 60 18.92 26.41 4.93
CA GLU A 60 19.35 27.31 3.86
C GLU A 60 18.17 27.69 2.94
N ALA A 61 17.31 26.74 2.58
CA ALA A 61 16.12 27.02 1.76
C ALA A 61 15.13 27.94 2.48
N ASN A 62 15.02 27.84 3.81
CA ASN A 62 14.24 28.76 4.63
C ASN A 62 14.85 30.17 4.62
N GLU A 63 16.18 30.30 4.73
CA GLU A 63 16.86 31.60 4.62
C GLU A 63 16.63 32.24 3.25
N VAL A 64 16.78 31.47 2.16
CA VAL A 64 16.47 31.94 0.79
C VAL A 64 15.01 32.39 0.68
N CYS A 65 14.08 31.61 1.24
CA CYS A 65 12.65 31.93 1.24
C CYS A 65 12.37 33.27 1.93
N ASN A 66 12.97 33.48 3.11
CA ASN A 66 12.82 34.69 3.90
C ASN A 66 13.46 35.90 3.20
N LEU A 67 14.65 35.72 2.60
CA LEU A 67 15.32 36.77 1.82
C LEU A 67 14.48 37.22 0.62
N ARG A 68 13.73 36.30 0.01
CA ARG A 68 12.78 36.58 -1.08
C ARG A 68 11.41 37.09 -0.59
N ASN A 69 11.26 37.40 0.70
CA ASN A 69 10.02 37.86 1.35
C ASN A 69 8.82 36.92 1.11
N LYS A 70 9.05 35.60 1.08
CA LYS A 70 8.00 34.60 0.96
C LYS A 70 7.82 33.86 2.28
N LYS A 71 6.59 33.39 2.53
CA LYS A 71 6.22 32.62 3.74
C LYS A 71 6.16 31.11 3.51
N THR A 72 6.37 30.66 2.28
CA THR A 72 6.28 29.25 1.89
C THR A 72 7.51 28.88 1.08
N ILE A 73 8.20 27.84 1.54
CA ILE A 73 9.37 27.30 0.85
C ILE A 73 8.88 26.60 -0.43
N ASN A 74 9.37 27.08 -1.57
CA ASN A 74 9.08 26.51 -2.89
C ASN A 74 10.33 25.80 -3.43
N ALA A 75 10.16 25.01 -4.49
CA ALA A 75 11.26 24.30 -5.15
C ALA A 75 12.43 25.23 -5.53
N ASP A 76 12.15 26.44 -6.04
CA ASP A 76 13.19 27.40 -6.42
C ASP A 76 14.10 27.80 -5.23
N HIS A 77 13.57 27.80 -4.00
CA HIS A 77 14.37 28.12 -2.81
C HIS A 77 15.32 26.96 -2.46
N VAL A 78 14.86 25.71 -2.65
CA VAL A 78 15.68 24.52 -2.46
C VAL A 78 16.78 24.44 -3.52
N LEU A 79 16.46 24.74 -4.78
CA LEU A 79 17.44 24.77 -5.87
C LEU A 79 18.52 25.84 -5.67
N GLU A 80 18.15 27.03 -5.18
CA GLU A 80 19.13 28.06 -4.82
C GLU A 80 19.95 27.68 -3.59
N ALA A 81 19.34 27.04 -2.58
CA ALA A 81 20.06 26.55 -1.41
C ALA A 81 21.14 25.53 -1.79
N LEU A 82 20.84 24.60 -2.69
CA LEU A 82 21.84 23.66 -3.23
C LEU A 82 23.02 24.38 -3.88
N GLU A 83 22.76 25.43 -4.65
CA GLU A 83 23.81 26.24 -5.29
C GLU A 83 24.66 27.01 -4.27
N ARG A 84 24.03 27.63 -3.26
CA ARG A 84 24.72 28.38 -2.18
C ARG A 84 25.61 27.49 -1.32
N LEU A 85 25.17 26.27 -1.05
CA LEU A 85 25.92 25.27 -0.27
C LEU A 85 26.99 24.55 -1.09
N GLY A 86 27.09 24.82 -2.40
CA GLY A 86 28.09 24.24 -3.29
C GLY A 86 27.71 22.87 -3.89
N PHE A 87 26.47 22.43 -3.76
CA PHE A 87 25.93 21.19 -4.34
C PHE A 87 25.41 21.37 -5.77
N THR A 88 26.16 22.07 -6.62
CA THR A 88 25.74 22.41 -7.99
C THR A 88 25.40 21.18 -8.83
N ASP A 89 26.14 20.09 -8.66
CA ASP A 89 25.89 18.83 -9.38
C ASP A 89 24.54 18.20 -9.02
N TYR A 90 24.04 18.45 -7.80
CA TYR A 90 22.73 17.91 -7.36
C TYR A 90 21.56 18.76 -7.88
N LYS A 91 21.81 20.04 -8.19
CA LYS A 91 20.78 20.96 -8.71
C LYS A 91 20.19 20.45 -10.02
N GLN A 92 21.03 19.95 -10.93
CA GLN A 92 20.57 19.44 -12.22
C GLN A 92 19.63 18.23 -12.07
N GLU A 93 19.98 17.27 -11.22
CA GLU A 93 19.13 16.11 -10.93
C GLU A 93 17.84 16.53 -10.20
N ALA A 94 17.93 17.48 -9.27
CA ALA A 94 16.76 18.03 -8.57
C ALA A 94 15.79 18.76 -9.52
N GLU A 95 16.29 19.46 -10.54
CA GLU A 95 15.47 20.10 -11.58
C GLU A 95 14.71 19.07 -12.43
N ALA A 96 15.35 17.95 -12.78
CA ALA A 96 14.71 16.85 -13.48
C ALA A 96 13.58 16.25 -12.64
N VAL A 97 13.82 15.95 -11.36
CA VAL A 97 12.79 15.45 -10.44
C VAL A 97 11.64 16.46 -10.27
N LEU A 98 11.95 17.77 -10.24
CA LEU A 98 10.93 18.82 -10.17
C LEU A 98 10.05 18.83 -11.43
N HIS A 99 10.63 18.61 -12.61
CA HIS A 99 9.88 18.50 -13.87
C HIS A 99 8.87 17.35 -13.79
N ASP A 100 9.33 16.15 -13.44
CA ASP A 100 8.49 14.96 -13.32
C ASP A 100 7.37 15.16 -12.28
N CYS A 101 7.70 15.75 -11.13
CA CYS A 101 6.72 16.09 -10.10
C CYS A 101 5.61 17.03 -10.63
N LYS A 102 5.98 18.03 -11.44
CA LYS A 102 5.02 18.95 -12.07
C LYS A 102 4.12 18.23 -13.08
N GLU A 103 4.67 17.31 -13.86
CA GLU A 103 3.90 16.49 -14.80
C GLU A 103 2.88 15.58 -14.09
N VAL A 104 3.32 14.88 -13.03
CA VAL A 104 2.45 14.03 -12.21
C VAL A 104 1.33 14.85 -11.57
N ALA A 105 1.67 16.01 -10.99
CA ALA A 105 0.67 16.91 -10.43
C ALA A 105 -0.32 17.43 -11.47
N ALA A 106 0.15 17.74 -12.70
CA ALA A 106 -0.71 18.17 -13.79
C ALA A 106 -1.65 17.04 -14.27
N LYS A 107 -1.15 15.81 -14.40
CA LYS A 107 -1.96 14.62 -14.74
C LYS A 107 -3.05 14.39 -13.69
N ARG A 108 -2.70 14.46 -12.40
CA ARG A 108 -3.67 14.33 -11.29
C ARG A 108 -4.75 15.41 -11.33
N ARG A 109 -4.37 16.67 -11.58
CA ARG A 109 -5.35 17.77 -11.73
C ARG A 109 -6.32 17.49 -12.88
N ARG A 110 -5.81 17.08 -14.05
CA ARG A 110 -6.65 16.74 -15.21
C ARG A 110 -7.62 15.58 -14.90
N GLN A 111 -7.17 14.56 -14.17
CA GLN A 111 -8.04 13.46 -13.74
C GLN A 111 -9.14 13.93 -12.78
N SER A 112 -8.82 14.78 -11.80
CA SER A 112 -9.82 15.38 -10.89
C SER A 112 -10.85 16.19 -11.66
N THR A 113 -10.39 17.08 -12.55
CA THR A 113 -11.29 17.91 -13.37
C THR A 113 -12.17 17.05 -14.28
N ARG A 114 -11.68 15.92 -14.79
CA ARG A 114 -12.49 14.99 -15.59
C ARG A 114 -13.55 14.30 -14.74
N LEU A 115 -13.22 13.94 -13.50
CA LEU A 115 -14.17 13.31 -12.56
C LEU A 115 -15.28 14.29 -12.14
N GLU A 116 -14.95 15.57 -11.94
CA GLU A 116 -15.92 16.61 -11.60
C GLU A 116 -16.80 17.00 -12.80
N ASN A 117 -16.31 16.84 -14.03
CA ASN A 117 -17.00 17.20 -15.26
C ASN A 117 -17.41 15.97 -16.11
N LEU A 118 -17.84 14.88 -15.46
CA LEU A 118 -18.26 13.65 -16.16
C LEU A 118 -19.45 13.85 -17.11
N GLY A 119 -20.17 14.97 -17.02
CA GLY A 119 -21.32 15.29 -17.86
C GLY A 119 -22.56 14.46 -17.56
N ILE A 120 -22.45 13.45 -16.69
CA ILE A 120 -23.56 12.68 -16.13
C ILE A 120 -23.95 13.36 -14.81
N PRO A 121 -25.22 13.81 -14.66
CA PRO A 121 -25.67 14.42 -13.41
C PRO A 121 -25.57 13.41 -12.27
N GLU A 122 -25.28 13.91 -11.07
CA GLU A 122 -25.12 13.09 -9.85
C GLU A 122 -26.34 12.20 -9.58
N GLU A 123 -27.55 12.69 -9.89
CA GLU A 123 -28.80 11.94 -9.76
C GLU A 123 -28.82 10.67 -10.63
N GLU A 124 -28.33 10.75 -11.87
CA GLU A 124 -28.30 9.60 -12.78
C GLU A 124 -27.21 8.60 -12.35
N LEU A 125 -26.07 9.08 -11.85
CA LEU A 125 -25.04 8.22 -11.26
C LEU A 125 -25.55 7.48 -10.02
N LEU A 126 -26.30 8.17 -9.15
CA LEU A 126 -26.92 7.55 -7.98
C LEU A 126 -27.96 6.50 -8.37
N ARG A 127 -28.79 6.79 -9.38
CA ARG A 127 -29.77 5.83 -9.91
C ARG A 127 -29.09 4.56 -10.42
N GLN A 128 -28.02 4.69 -11.21
CA GLN A 128 -27.25 3.56 -11.72
C GLN A 128 -26.62 2.74 -10.58
N GLN A 129 -26.05 3.41 -9.58
CA GLN A 129 -25.49 2.73 -8.40
C GLN A 129 -26.57 1.95 -7.64
N GLN A 130 -27.75 2.54 -7.42
CA GLN A 130 -28.86 1.89 -6.72
C GLN A 130 -29.40 0.68 -7.49
N GLU A 131 -29.50 0.78 -8.82
CA GLU A 131 -29.92 -0.31 -9.69
C GLU A 131 -28.93 -1.50 -9.62
N LEU A 132 -27.62 -1.22 -9.66
CA LEU A 132 -26.58 -2.23 -9.48
C LEU A 132 -26.68 -2.93 -8.12
N PHE A 133 -26.89 -2.16 -7.04
CA PHE A 133 -27.09 -2.75 -5.71
C PHE A 133 -28.37 -3.56 -5.59
N ALA A 134 -29.47 -3.14 -6.21
CA ALA A 134 -30.72 -3.88 -6.21
C ALA A 134 -30.56 -5.22 -6.94
N LYS A 135 -29.91 -5.21 -8.10
CA LYS A 135 -29.63 -6.41 -8.89
C LYS A 135 -28.74 -7.40 -8.13
N ALA A 136 -27.68 -6.91 -7.47
CA ALA A 136 -26.81 -7.76 -6.66
C ALA A 136 -27.56 -8.43 -5.49
N ARG A 137 -28.47 -7.70 -4.82
CA ARG A 137 -29.31 -8.25 -3.75
C ARG A 137 -30.28 -9.31 -4.26
N GLU A 138 -30.90 -9.07 -5.41
CA GLU A 138 -31.83 -10.04 -6.02
C GLU A 138 -31.10 -11.32 -6.42
N GLU A 139 -29.91 -11.20 -7.00
CA GLU A 139 -29.09 -12.36 -7.37
C GLU A 139 -28.68 -13.18 -6.15
N GLN A 140 -28.21 -12.53 -5.07
CA GLN A 140 -27.91 -13.22 -3.80
C GLN A 140 -29.14 -13.91 -3.22
N ALA A 141 -30.30 -13.23 -3.17
CA ALA A 141 -31.54 -13.83 -2.68
C ALA A 141 -31.97 -15.04 -3.52
N ARG A 142 -31.76 -14.98 -4.84
CA ARG A 142 -32.05 -16.10 -5.75
C ARG A 142 -31.11 -17.28 -5.51
N GLU A 143 -29.82 -17.03 -5.30
CA GLU A 143 -28.84 -18.07 -4.96
C GLU A 143 -29.15 -18.71 -3.61
N GLU A 144 -29.45 -17.90 -2.58
CA GLU A 144 -29.87 -18.39 -1.26
C GLU A 144 -31.15 -19.24 -1.36
N GLN A 145 -32.14 -18.80 -2.15
CA GLN A 145 -33.35 -19.59 -2.41
C GLN A 145 -33.05 -20.92 -3.11
N GLN A 146 -32.17 -20.92 -4.12
CA GLN A 146 -31.77 -22.15 -4.83
C GLN A 146 -31.03 -23.11 -3.91
N GLN A 147 -30.11 -22.60 -3.08
CA GLN A 147 -29.39 -23.40 -2.09
C GLN A 147 -30.34 -23.99 -1.04
N TRP A 148 -31.29 -23.18 -0.56
CA TRP A 148 -32.30 -23.63 0.40
C TRP A 148 -33.19 -24.74 -0.20
N MET A 149 -33.67 -24.56 -1.43
CA MET A 149 -34.46 -25.58 -2.14
C MET A 149 -33.67 -26.86 -2.37
N SER A 150 -32.40 -26.76 -2.78
CA SER A 150 -31.50 -27.90 -2.97
C SER A 150 -31.26 -28.67 -1.66
N MET A 151 -30.99 -27.95 -0.57
CA MET A 151 -30.81 -28.53 0.76
C MET A 151 -32.08 -29.25 1.25
N GLN A 152 -33.26 -28.65 1.03
CA GLN A 152 -34.53 -29.26 1.40
C GLN A 152 -34.81 -30.53 0.57
N ALA A 153 -34.54 -30.52 -0.74
CA ALA A 153 -34.69 -31.68 -1.61
C ALA A 153 -33.74 -32.83 -1.20
N ALA A 154 -32.48 -32.53 -0.91
CA ALA A 154 -31.51 -33.50 -0.42
C ALA A 154 -31.96 -34.14 0.91
N ALA A 155 -32.50 -33.33 1.84
CA ALA A 155 -33.04 -33.83 3.11
C ALA A 155 -34.29 -34.73 2.95
N MET A 156 -35.11 -34.50 1.91
CA MET A 156 -36.27 -35.37 1.62
C MET A 156 -35.84 -36.71 1.01
N ILE A 157 -34.87 -36.73 0.10
CA ILE A 157 -34.32 -37.96 -0.49
C ILE A 157 -33.72 -38.85 0.61
N GLN A 158 -33.00 -38.26 1.57
CA GLN A 158 -32.40 -39.00 2.68
C GLN A 158 -33.42 -39.60 3.66
N LYS A 159 -34.68 -39.10 3.66
CA LYS A 159 -35.77 -39.60 4.51
C LYS A 159 -36.65 -40.66 3.85
N GLN A 160 -36.45 -41.01 2.57
CA GLN A 160 -37.13 -42.17 1.99
C GLN A 160 -36.51 -43.48 2.53
N PRO A 161 -37.31 -44.41 3.07
CA PRO A 161 -36.79 -45.71 3.47
C PRO A 161 -36.40 -46.51 2.22
N HIS A 162 -35.19 -47.07 2.22
CA HIS A 162 -34.80 -48.15 1.29
C HIS A 162 -35.84 -49.27 1.38
N ALA A 163 -36.72 -49.37 0.38
CA ALA A 163 -37.58 -50.53 0.20
C ALA A 163 -36.78 -51.59 -0.56
N ASP A 164 -36.05 -52.42 0.18
CA ASP A 164 -35.33 -53.55 -0.40
C ASP A 164 -36.14 -54.84 -0.18
N GLY A 165 -36.70 -55.36 -1.27
CA GLY A 165 -37.38 -56.65 -1.35
C GLY A 165 -36.37 -57.75 -1.69
N SER A 166 -36.26 -58.72 -0.79
CA SER A 166 -35.22 -59.76 -0.67
C SER A 166 -35.20 -60.90 -1.72
N ILE A 167 -33.96 -61.35 -2.06
CA ILE A 167 -33.42 -62.74 -2.21
C ILE A 167 -33.85 -63.54 -3.49
N ALA A 168 -33.02 -64.24 -4.29
CA ALA A 168 -31.67 -64.84 -4.25
C ALA A 168 -31.10 -64.91 -5.70
N SER A 169 -29.79 -64.95 -5.97
CA SER A 169 -28.94 -66.17 -5.91
C SER A 169 -27.46 -65.81 -6.18
N LYS A 170 -26.55 -66.33 -5.36
CA LYS A 170 -25.06 -66.37 -5.53
C LYS A 170 -24.66 -67.77 -6.07
N PRO A 171 -23.38 -68.11 -6.35
CA PRO A 171 -22.18 -67.29 -6.64
C PRO A 171 -21.32 -67.85 -7.82
N SER A 172 -20.31 -67.12 -8.28
CA SER A 172 -19.05 -67.74 -8.72
C SER A 172 -17.87 -66.79 -8.48
N GLU A 173 -16.85 -67.35 -7.85
CA GLU A 173 -15.52 -66.83 -7.58
C GLU A 173 -14.72 -66.68 -8.88
N ASP A 174 -13.71 -65.82 -8.85
CA ASP A 174 -12.42 -65.83 -9.58
C ASP A 174 -11.86 -64.40 -9.39
N ASP A 175 -11.06 -64.17 -8.34
CA ASP A 175 -9.59 -64.31 -8.30
C ASP A 175 -8.87 -63.49 -9.38
N ASP A 176 -7.94 -62.68 -8.87
CA ASP A 176 -6.76 -62.11 -9.55
C ASP A 176 -7.08 -61.12 -10.68
N ASP A 177 -6.29 -60.11 -10.99
CA ASP A 177 -5.07 -59.47 -10.52
C ASP A 177 -4.93 -58.27 -11.48
N ASP A 178 -4.09 -57.30 -11.12
CA ASP A 178 -3.38 -56.46 -12.12
C ASP A 178 -4.25 -55.53 -12.99
N ASP A 179 -3.80 -54.43 -13.54
CA ASP A 179 -2.71 -53.49 -13.34
C ASP A 179 -3.15 -52.29 -14.20
N ASP A 180 -2.40 -51.21 -14.12
CA ASP A 180 -2.16 -50.30 -15.24
C ASP A 180 -3.27 -49.38 -15.80
N ASP A 181 -2.96 -48.10 -15.58
CA ASP A 181 -2.69 -47.10 -16.61
C ASP A 181 -3.80 -46.25 -17.26
N ASP A 182 -3.44 -44.96 -17.31
CA ASP A 182 -3.67 -43.95 -18.33
C ASP A 182 -5.11 -43.41 -18.52
N TYR A 183 -5.37 -42.09 -18.54
CA TYR A 183 -4.59 -40.93 -19.01
C TYR A 183 -5.02 -39.64 -18.29
#